data_AF-A0A9E2ZRF4-F1
#
_entry.id   AF-A0A9E2ZRF4-F1
#
_cell.length_a   1.000
_cell.length_b   1.000
_cell.length_c   1.000
_cell.angle_alpha   90.00
_cell.angle_beta   90.00
_cell.angle_gamma   90.00
#
_symmetry.space_group_name_H-M   'P 1'
#
loop_
_entity.id
_entity.type
_entity.pdbx_description
1 polymer ?
#
loop_
_entity_poly.entity_id
_entity_poly.type
_entity_poly.pdbx_seq_one_letter_code
_entity_poly.pdbx_strand_id
1 'polypeptide(L)'
;MDTDTPAGALLAAPGTERPRRYLPRLRYELIGCGLHGHELLGTDAAALRPEDGLFARDSGGLRWYRCLRCDSWVALSRPAQPTVQYPPTREEINLPLRGRPLRDRYVLRLIAIDRLIHFLVLSALAAAVFLFASNKAALNADYTRILNDLQGGLGGPVNNTNHGILHDLSKLFAVSITNLYLAGTAIAAYALLEGVEAVGLWQGRRWAEY
;
A
#
# COMPACT_ATOMS: atom_id res chain seq x y z
N MET A 1 2.89 -52.62 7.06
CA MET A 1 2.53 -52.04 8.37
C MET A 1 3.83 -51.70 9.04
N ASP A 2 4.27 -50.46 9.23
CA ASP A 2 3.50 -49.24 9.51
C ASP A 2 4.20 -48.01 8.92
N THR A 3 3.46 -47.17 8.19
CA THR A 3 3.89 -45.84 7.77
C THR A 3 3.43 -44.85 8.83
N ASP A 4 4.32 -44.49 9.74
CA ASP A 4 4.10 -43.44 10.73
C ASP A 4 4.14 -42.07 10.02
N THR A 5 2.97 -41.66 9.52
CA THR A 5 2.78 -40.31 8.99
C THR A 5 2.76 -39.36 10.19
N PRO A 6 3.70 -38.41 10.33
CA PRO A 6 3.69 -37.51 11.47
C PRO A 6 2.38 -36.72 11.43
N ALA A 7 1.51 -36.97 12.41
CA ALA A 7 0.29 -36.21 12.64
C ALA A 7 0.68 -34.73 12.68
N GLY A 8 0.19 -33.95 11.70
CA GLY A 8 0.51 -32.54 11.57
C GLY A 8 0.31 -31.85 12.91
N ALA A 9 1.38 -31.26 13.44
CA ALA A 9 1.38 -30.62 14.75
C ALA A 9 0.14 -29.72 14.86
N LEU A 10 -0.76 -30.04 15.80
CA LEU A 10 -1.94 -29.24 16.10
C LEU A 10 -1.48 -27.82 16.44
N LEU A 11 -1.56 -26.92 15.46
CA LEU A 11 -1.21 -25.52 15.65
C LEU A 11 -2.19 -24.95 16.67
N ALA A 12 -1.64 -24.41 17.77
CA ALA A 12 -2.44 -23.74 18.79
C ALA A 12 -3.33 -22.66 18.13
N ALA A 13 -4.59 -22.59 18.58
CA ALA A 13 -5.53 -21.60 18.09
C ALA A 13 -4.94 -20.17 18.27
N PRO A 14 -5.17 -19.26 17.32
CA PRO A 14 -4.77 -17.86 17.46
C PRO A 14 -5.21 -17.28 18.81
N GLY A 15 -4.26 -16.71 19.57
CA GLY A 15 -4.53 -16.13 20.88
C GLY A 15 -4.45 -17.09 22.08
N THR A 16 -4.31 -18.41 21.87
CA THR A 16 -4.10 -19.39 22.95
C THR A 16 -2.63 -19.79 23.11
N GLU A 17 -1.75 -19.21 22.29
CA GLU A 17 -0.32 -19.45 22.35
C GLU A 17 0.32 -18.88 23.61
N ARG A 18 1.26 -19.65 24.17
CA ARG A 18 2.12 -19.14 25.24
C ARG A 18 2.91 -17.93 24.73
N PRO A 19 2.80 -16.77 25.41
CA PRO A 19 3.52 -15.58 24.99
C PRO A 19 5.02 -15.80 25.15
N ARG A 20 5.81 -15.27 24.20
CA ARG A 20 7.27 -15.28 24.28
C ARG A 20 7.67 -14.03 25.06
N ARG A 21 7.55 -14.08 26.40
CA ARG A 21 7.71 -12.99 27.40
C ARG A 21 6.39 -12.28 27.76
N TYR A 22 6.44 -11.02 28.21
CA TYR A 22 5.27 -10.22 28.63
C TYR A 22 4.41 -9.68 27.48
N LEU A 23 4.86 -9.83 26.23
CA LEU A 23 4.11 -9.36 25.06
C LEU A 23 3.27 -10.52 24.48
N PRO A 24 1.94 -10.35 24.36
CA PRO A 24 1.10 -11.34 23.69
C PRO A 24 1.51 -11.46 22.23
N ARG A 25 1.39 -12.68 21.67
CA ARG A 25 1.58 -12.89 20.23
C ARG A 25 0.36 -12.36 19.48
N LEU A 26 0.40 -11.07 19.15
CA LEU A 26 -0.60 -10.44 18.29
C LEU A 26 -0.51 -11.04 16.88
N ARG A 27 -1.56 -11.77 16.49
CA ARG A 27 -1.71 -12.23 15.11
C ARG A 27 -2.66 -11.31 14.34
N TYR A 28 -2.41 -11.18 13.05
CA TYR A 28 -3.15 -10.29 12.15
C TYR A 28 -4.61 -10.73 11.99
N GLU A 29 -4.90 -12.01 12.20
CA GLU A 29 -6.27 -12.55 12.20
C GLU A 29 -7.11 -11.93 13.33
N LEU A 30 -6.52 -11.69 14.51
CA LEU A 30 -7.24 -11.04 15.63
C LEU A 30 -7.50 -9.56 15.35
N ILE A 31 -6.52 -8.85 14.78
CA ILE A 31 -6.70 -7.44 14.37
C ILE A 31 -7.77 -7.34 13.29
N GLY A 32 -7.72 -8.24 12.30
CA GLY A 32 -8.72 -8.30 11.22
C GLY A 32 -10.13 -8.48 11.76
N CYS A 33 -10.33 -9.46 12.66
CA CYS A 33 -11.63 -9.69 13.28
C CYS A 33 -12.06 -8.56 14.22
N GLY A 34 -11.12 -7.94 14.95
CA GLY A 34 -11.42 -6.80 15.82
C GLY A 34 -11.89 -5.56 15.05
N LEU A 35 -11.40 -5.36 13.83
CA LEU A 35 -11.76 -4.21 12.98
C LEU A 35 -12.97 -4.47 12.06
N HIS A 36 -13.16 -5.71 11.59
CA HIS A 36 -14.16 -6.02 10.55
C HIS A 36 -15.26 -6.99 11.03
N GLY A 37 -15.18 -7.50 12.26
CA GLY A 37 -16.06 -8.53 12.77
C GLY A 37 -15.59 -9.95 12.46
N HIS A 38 -16.27 -10.92 13.06
CA HIS A 38 -15.96 -12.34 12.89
C HIS A 38 -16.59 -12.91 11.61
N GLU A 39 -15.78 -13.64 10.84
CA GLU A 39 -16.25 -14.43 9.69
C GLU A 39 -16.90 -15.72 10.19
N LEU A 40 -18.23 -15.75 10.26
CA LEU A 40 -19.03 -16.87 10.75
C LEU A 40 -19.80 -17.51 9.60
N LEU A 41 -19.96 -18.84 9.63
CA LEU A 41 -20.66 -19.61 8.61
C LEU A 41 -21.95 -20.21 9.16
N GLY A 42 -23.02 -20.20 8.35
CA GLY A 42 -24.30 -20.82 8.71
C GLY A 42 -25.07 -20.08 9.81
N THR A 43 -24.87 -18.76 9.92
CA THR A 43 -25.62 -17.90 10.85
C THR A 43 -27.11 -17.84 10.51
N ASP A 44 -27.47 -18.20 9.28
CA ASP A 44 -28.81 -18.22 8.69
C ASP A 44 -29.43 -19.63 8.60
N ALA A 45 -28.70 -20.67 9.03
CA ALA A 45 -29.15 -22.06 8.95
C ALA A 45 -30.09 -22.45 10.10
N ALA A 46 -31.17 -23.17 9.79
CA ALA A 46 -32.10 -23.67 10.80
C ALA A 46 -31.45 -24.72 11.71
N ALA A 47 -30.83 -25.74 11.12
CA ALA A 47 -30.27 -26.88 11.82
C ALA A 47 -28.80 -27.10 11.43
N LEU A 48 -28.07 -27.80 12.31
CA LEU A 48 -26.71 -28.23 12.07
C LEU A 48 -26.70 -29.73 11.83
N ARG A 49 -25.85 -30.17 10.90
CA ARG A 49 -25.57 -31.57 10.65
C ARG A 49 -24.43 -32.04 11.56
N PRO A 50 -24.27 -33.36 11.81
CA PRO A 50 -23.18 -33.87 12.64
C PRO A 50 -21.79 -33.40 12.18
N GLU A 51 -21.57 -33.30 10.87
CA GLU A 51 -20.34 -32.82 10.25
C GLU A 51 -20.05 -31.32 10.49
N ASP A 52 -21.09 -30.52 10.75
CA ASP A 52 -20.97 -29.07 10.96
C ASP A 52 -20.32 -28.74 12.32
N GLY A 53 -20.16 -29.74 13.20
CA GLY A 53 -19.53 -29.64 14.52
C GLY A 53 -18.09 -29.09 14.50
N LEU A 54 -17.46 -29.00 13.33
CA LEU A 54 -16.15 -28.37 13.13
C LEU A 54 -16.20 -26.84 13.22
N PHE A 55 -17.31 -26.22 12.83
CA PHE A 55 -17.46 -24.76 12.75
C PHE A 55 -18.71 -24.22 13.46
N ALA A 56 -19.71 -25.03 13.77
CA ALA A 56 -20.89 -24.61 14.52
C ALA A 56 -21.35 -25.71 15.49
N ARG A 57 -21.82 -25.33 16.68
CA ARG A 57 -22.29 -26.27 17.72
C ARG A 57 -23.45 -25.68 18.51
N ASP A 58 -24.49 -26.47 18.71
CA ASP A 58 -25.57 -26.10 19.62
C ASP A 58 -25.25 -26.56 21.05
N SER A 59 -25.25 -25.62 22.00
CA SER A 59 -25.01 -25.92 23.42
C SER A 59 -25.59 -24.83 24.33
N GLY A 60 -26.26 -25.24 25.42
CA GLY A 60 -26.80 -24.32 26.41
C GLY A 60 -27.89 -23.37 25.88
N GLY A 61 -28.66 -23.79 24.88
CA GLY A 61 -29.69 -22.97 24.23
C GLY A 61 -29.17 -21.94 23.23
N LEU A 62 -27.85 -21.81 23.10
CA LEU A 62 -27.17 -20.96 22.13
C LEU A 62 -26.53 -21.79 21.02
N ARG A 63 -26.23 -21.13 19.89
CA ARG A 63 -25.42 -21.67 18.81
C ARG A 63 -24.06 -21.01 18.81
N TRP A 64 -23.04 -21.82 19.03
CA TRP A 64 -21.64 -21.42 19.02
C TRP A 64 -21.10 -21.53 17.59
N TYR A 65 -20.48 -20.47 17.10
CA TYR A 65 -19.88 -20.41 15.79
C TYR A 65 -18.38 -20.17 15.91
N ARG A 66 -17.58 -20.98 15.21
CA ARG A 66 -16.14 -20.83 15.10
C ARG A 66 -15.83 -19.89 13.95
N CYS A 67 -15.11 -18.80 14.24
CA CYS A 67 -14.68 -17.88 13.21
C CYS A 67 -13.64 -18.55 12.30
N LEU A 68 -13.88 -18.54 10.98
CA LEU A 68 -12.99 -19.17 10.00
C LEU A 68 -11.62 -18.47 9.90
N ARG A 69 -11.52 -17.20 10.33
CA ARG A 69 -10.29 -16.39 10.31
C ARG A 69 -9.45 -16.56 11.56
N CYS A 70 -10.01 -16.22 12.73
CA CYS A 70 -9.27 -16.19 14.01
C CYS A 70 -9.49 -17.42 14.90
N ASP A 71 -10.34 -18.37 14.49
CA ASP A 71 -10.61 -19.61 15.23
C ASP A 71 -11.35 -19.45 16.57
N SER A 72 -11.77 -18.23 16.92
CA SER A 72 -12.52 -17.98 18.15
C SER A 72 -13.96 -18.48 18.05
N TRP A 73 -14.48 -19.01 19.15
CA TRP A 73 -15.88 -19.39 19.27
C TRP A 73 -16.71 -18.22 19.79
N VAL A 74 -17.77 -17.88 19.04
CA VAL A 74 -18.71 -16.80 19.34
C VAL A 74 -20.08 -17.43 19.58
N ALA A 75 -20.70 -17.13 20.72
CA ALA A 75 -22.06 -17.58 21.01
C ALA A 75 -23.07 -16.59 20.44
N LEU A 76 -24.00 -17.08 19.63
CA LEU A 76 -25.14 -16.35 19.12
C LEU A 76 -26.43 -17.09 19.42
N SER A 77 -27.54 -16.36 19.49
CA SER A 77 -28.86 -16.98 19.49
C SER A 77 -29.09 -17.70 18.16
N ARG A 78 -29.90 -18.77 18.17
CA ARG A 78 -30.33 -19.40 16.92
C ARG A 78 -31.07 -18.38 16.04
N PRO A 79 -30.94 -18.46 14.72
CA PRO A 79 -31.61 -17.54 13.82
C PRO A 79 -33.12 -17.59 14.05
N ALA A 80 -33.72 -16.44 14.31
CA ALA A 80 -35.17 -16.33 14.51
C ALA A 80 -35.95 -16.63 13.23
N GLN A 81 -35.35 -16.31 12.07
CA GLN A 81 -35.91 -16.56 10.74
C GLN A 81 -34.81 -17.20 9.88
N PRO A 82 -34.68 -18.53 9.89
CA PRO A 82 -33.69 -19.20 9.06
C PRO A 82 -34.09 -19.14 7.59
N THR A 83 -33.13 -18.79 6.73
CA THR A 83 -33.33 -18.73 5.27
C THR A 83 -33.01 -20.07 4.61
N VAL A 84 -32.11 -20.85 5.23
CA VAL A 84 -31.65 -22.15 4.72
C VAL A 84 -31.80 -23.23 5.78
N GLN A 85 -32.01 -24.47 5.35
CA GLN A 85 -32.19 -25.59 6.29
C GLN A 85 -30.87 -25.96 6.99
N TYR A 86 -29.78 -26.00 6.23
CA TYR A 86 -28.45 -26.39 6.67
C TYR A 86 -27.40 -25.40 6.15
N PRO A 87 -26.24 -25.27 6.83
CA PRO A 87 -25.11 -24.50 6.32
C PRO A 87 -24.63 -25.00 4.95
N PRO A 88 -23.92 -24.18 4.15
CA PRO A 88 -23.38 -24.59 2.85
C PRO A 88 -22.36 -25.75 2.98
N THR A 89 -22.20 -26.53 1.91
CA THR A 89 -21.22 -27.64 1.90
C THR A 89 -19.79 -27.13 1.77
N ARG A 90 -18.80 -27.98 2.03
CA ARG A 90 -17.38 -27.58 2.06
C ARG A 90 -16.91 -26.96 0.76
N GLU A 91 -17.43 -27.43 -0.37
CA GLU A 91 -17.07 -27.02 -1.73
C GLU A 91 -17.60 -25.61 -2.07
N GLU A 92 -18.67 -25.18 -1.40
CA GLU A 92 -19.30 -23.88 -1.61
C GLU A 92 -18.68 -22.78 -0.74
N ILE A 93 -17.84 -23.15 0.24
CA ILE A 93 -17.24 -22.22 1.19
C ILE A 93 -15.98 -21.57 0.61
N ASN A 94 -16.04 -20.26 0.40
CA ASN A 94 -14.86 -19.46 0.19
C ASN A 94 -14.12 -19.23 1.51
N LEU A 95 -13.00 -19.93 1.72
CA LEU A 95 -12.21 -19.79 2.94
C LEU A 95 -11.53 -18.41 2.98
N PRO A 96 -11.69 -17.64 4.07
CA PRO A 96 -11.00 -16.36 4.20
C PRO A 96 -9.48 -16.58 4.28
N LEU A 97 -8.71 -15.63 3.75
CA LEU A 97 -7.25 -15.69 3.84
C LEU A 97 -6.81 -15.74 5.32
N ARG A 98 -6.03 -16.77 5.67
CA ARG A 98 -5.51 -17.03 7.02
C ARG A 98 -4.00 -17.19 7.01
N GLY A 99 -3.31 -16.74 8.05
CA GLY A 99 -1.88 -16.94 8.22
C GLY A 99 -1.01 -16.03 7.36
N ARG A 100 0.02 -16.61 6.74
CA ARG A 100 1.00 -15.91 5.88
C ARG A 100 0.35 -15.04 4.79
N PRO A 101 -0.64 -15.51 4.00
CA PRO A 101 -1.21 -14.68 2.93
C PRO A 101 -1.99 -13.46 3.43
N LEU A 102 -2.60 -13.52 4.63
CA LEU A 102 -3.26 -12.34 5.22
C LEU A 102 -2.23 -11.28 5.62
N ARG A 103 -1.12 -11.72 6.22
CA ARG A 103 0.00 -10.83 6.59
C ARG A 103 0.65 -10.19 5.38
N ASP A 104 0.90 -11.00 4.35
CA ASP A 104 1.51 -10.54 3.12
C ASP A 104 0.67 -9.43 2.48
N ARG A 105 -0.66 -9.56 2.46
CA ARG A 105 -1.54 -8.48 1.97
C ARG A 105 -1.37 -7.15 2.73
N TYR A 106 -1.25 -7.19 4.06
CA TYR A 106 -1.04 -5.97 4.84
C TYR A 106 0.36 -5.38 4.64
N VAL A 107 1.38 -6.23 4.60
CA VAL A 107 2.77 -5.81 4.34
C VAL A 107 2.89 -5.19 2.95
N LEU A 108 2.33 -5.82 1.93
CA LEU A 108 2.31 -5.30 0.56
C LEU A 108 1.59 -3.95 0.49
N ARG A 109 0.48 -3.77 1.21
CA ARG A 109 -0.20 -2.46 1.31
C ARG A 109 0.66 -1.40 1.99
N LEU A 110 1.41 -1.76 3.03
CA LEU A 110 2.28 -0.82 3.73
C LEU A 110 3.44 -0.37 2.83
N ILE A 111 4.06 -1.31 2.10
CA ILE A 111 5.09 -0.99 1.09
C ILE A 111 4.49 -0.14 -0.03
N ALA A 112 3.27 -0.44 -0.49
CA ALA A 112 2.57 0.38 -1.47
C ALA A 112 2.31 1.80 -0.97
N ILE A 113 1.96 1.98 0.30
CA ILE A 113 1.79 3.31 0.92
C ILE A 113 3.12 4.06 0.98
N ASP A 114 4.21 3.40 1.37
CA ASP A 114 5.55 4.01 1.37
C ASP A 114 5.92 4.54 -0.03
N ARG A 115 5.73 3.72 -1.06
CA ARG A 115 5.92 4.13 -2.47
C ARG A 115 5.00 5.25 -2.90
N LEU A 116 3.73 5.23 -2.47
CA LEU A 116 2.79 6.31 -2.77
C LEU A 116 3.25 7.64 -2.15
N ILE A 117 3.75 7.62 -0.91
CA ILE A 117 4.28 8.83 -0.26
C ILE A 117 5.48 9.37 -1.04
N HIS A 118 6.42 8.52 -1.44
CA HIS A 118 7.57 8.96 -2.24
C HIS A 118 7.12 9.54 -3.59
N PHE A 119 6.18 8.90 -4.29
CA PHE A 119 5.57 9.42 -5.51
C PHE A 119 5.00 10.84 -5.31
N LEU A 120 4.24 11.06 -4.23
CA LEU A 120 3.64 12.36 -3.94
C LEU A 120 4.70 13.43 -3.66
N VAL A 121 5.71 13.10 -2.84
CA VAL A 121 6.81 14.02 -2.50
C VAL A 121 7.63 14.38 -3.74
N LEU A 122 7.99 13.41 -4.57
CA LEU A 122 8.75 13.64 -5.79
C LEU A 122 7.92 14.41 -6.84
N SER A 123 6.63 14.12 -6.94
CA SER A 123 5.73 14.87 -7.83
C SER A 123 5.63 16.33 -7.41
N ALA A 124 5.50 16.59 -6.10
CA ALA A 124 5.51 17.95 -5.56
C ALA A 124 6.86 18.65 -5.81
N LEU A 125 7.98 17.93 -5.63
CA LEU A 125 9.31 18.45 -5.94
C LEU A 125 9.48 18.77 -7.43
N ALA A 126 9.05 17.88 -8.32
CA ALA A 126 9.08 18.10 -9.77
C ALA A 126 8.23 19.32 -10.16
N ALA A 127 7.02 19.44 -9.61
CA ALA A 127 6.17 20.60 -9.82
C ALA A 127 6.85 21.90 -9.36
N ALA A 128 7.48 21.90 -8.19
CA ALA A 128 8.25 23.05 -7.69
C ALA A 128 9.41 23.41 -8.63
N VAL A 129 10.15 22.42 -9.14
CA VAL A 129 11.24 22.63 -10.11
C VAL A 129 10.71 23.22 -11.42
N PHE A 130 9.61 22.71 -11.96
CA PHE A 130 9.02 23.24 -13.18
C PHE A 130 8.46 24.65 -13.00
N LEU A 131 7.79 24.94 -11.88
CA LEU A 131 7.32 26.28 -11.55
C LEU A 131 8.51 27.26 -11.47
N PHE A 132 9.57 26.87 -10.76
CA PHE A 132 10.79 27.68 -10.67
C PHE A 132 11.47 27.88 -12.04
N ALA A 133 11.57 26.83 -12.85
CA ALA A 133 12.12 26.88 -14.20
C ALA A 133 11.30 27.79 -15.13
N SER A 134 9.96 27.75 -15.03
CA SER A 134 9.05 28.59 -15.82
C SER A 134 9.19 30.07 -15.47
N ASN A 135 9.30 30.40 -14.18
CA ASN A 135 9.52 31.77 -13.73
C ASN A 135 10.91 32.26 -14.15
N LYS A 136 11.95 31.42 -14.08
CA LYS A 136 13.31 31.76 -14.54
C LYS A 136 13.37 31.90 -16.08
N ALA A 137 12.56 31.15 -16.82
CA ALA A 137 12.44 31.26 -18.27
C ALA A 137 11.85 32.60 -18.71
N ALA A 138 10.83 33.10 -18.02
CA ALA A 138 10.26 34.42 -18.28
C ALA A 138 11.31 35.54 -18.06
N LEU A 139 12.03 35.50 -16.94
CA LEU A 139 13.07 36.51 -16.65
C LEU A 139 14.26 36.46 -17.62
N ASN A 140 14.69 35.29 -18.06
CA ASN A 140 15.79 35.17 -19.03
C ASN A 140 15.39 35.69 -20.42
N ALA A 141 14.14 35.51 -20.85
CA ALA A 141 13.64 36.05 -22.11
C ALA A 141 13.61 37.57 -22.11
N ASP A 142 13.16 38.17 -21.00
CA ASP A 142 13.15 39.63 -20.85
C ASP A 142 14.56 40.21 -20.69
N TYR A 143 15.44 39.54 -19.95
CA TYR A 143 16.84 39.96 -19.80
C TYR A 143 17.62 39.90 -21.11
N THR A 144 17.47 38.83 -21.89
CA THR A 144 18.09 38.71 -23.22
C THR A 144 17.51 39.71 -24.21
N ARG A 145 16.20 40.01 -24.16
CA ARG A 145 15.58 41.08 -24.94
C ARG A 145 16.17 42.45 -24.57
N ILE A 146 16.26 42.77 -23.28
CA ILE A 146 16.81 44.05 -22.81
C ILE A 146 18.30 44.19 -23.19
N LEU A 147 19.09 43.12 -23.06
CA LEU A 147 20.49 43.14 -23.50
C LEU A 147 20.62 43.29 -25.02
N ASN A 148 19.77 42.63 -25.80
CA ASN A 148 19.75 42.77 -27.25
C ASN A 148 19.31 44.17 -27.68
N ASP A 149 18.34 44.78 -26.99
CA ASP A 149 17.88 46.14 -27.24
C ASP A 149 18.94 47.18 -26.86
N LEU A 150 19.67 46.97 -25.76
CA LEU A 150 20.79 47.83 -25.37
C LEU A 150 21.99 47.70 -26.33
N GLN A 151 22.30 46.48 -26.80
CA GLN A 151 23.36 46.26 -27.79
C GLN A 151 22.96 46.77 -29.19
N GLY A 152 21.67 46.67 -29.54
CA GLY A 152 21.11 47.20 -30.79
C GLY A 152 20.96 48.72 -30.79
N GLY A 153 20.65 49.32 -29.64
CA GLY A 153 20.48 50.76 -29.48
C GLY A 153 21.78 51.57 -29.35
N LEU A 154 22.90 50.93 -28.97
CA LEU A 154 24.19 51.60 -28.75
C LEU A 154 25.25 51.33 -29.83
N GLY A 155 24.95 50.52 -30.85
CA GLY A 155 25.79 50.38 -32.04
C GLY A 155 27.18 49.76 -31.81
N GLY A 156 27.25 48.43 -31.73
CA GLY A 156 28.49 47.66 -31.93
C GLY A 156 29.13 47.08 -30.65
N PRO A 157 29.98 46.03 -30.78
CA PRO A 157 30.25 45.07 -29.71
C PRO A 157 31.14 45.64 -28.61
N VAL A 158 30.61 45.72 -27.39
CA VAL A 158 31.41 45.98 -26.19
C VAL A 158 32.18 44.71 -25.81
N ASN A 159 33.43 44.68 -26.25
CA ASN A 159 34.42 43.67 -25.89
C ASN A 159 34.62 43.55 -24.37
N ASN A 160 34.42 42.31 -23.87
CA ASN A 160 35.34 41.56 -23.03
C ASN A 160 35.87 42.24 -21.75
N THR A 161 35.07 42.28 -20.68
CA THR A 161 35.60 42.36 -19.30
C THR A 161 35.30 41.06 -18.57
N ASN A 162 36.30 40.17 -18.57
CA ASN A 162 36.21 38.76 -18.20
C ASN A 162 36.28 38.46 -16.68
N HIS A 163 36.17 39.47 -15.81
CA HIS A 163 36.42 39.31 -14.36
C HIS A 163 35.56 40.27 -13.53
N GLY A 164 34.28 39.94 -13.32
CA GLY A 164 33.41 40.75 -12.48
C GLY A 164 32.18 39.99 -12.01
N ILE A 165 31.52 40.52 -10.99
CA ILE A 165 30.30 40.04 -10.32
C ILE A 165 29.21 39.58 -11.32
N LEU A 166 29.19 40.13 -12.54
CA LEU A 166 28.34 39.70 -13.65
C LEU A 166 28.59 38.25 -14.11
N HIS A 167 29.81 37.72 -13.99
CA HIS A 167 30.16 36.32 -14.28
C HIS A 167 29.69 35.36 -13.19
N ASP A 168 29.73 35.75 -11.92
CA ASP A 168 29.21 34.92 -10.82
C ASP A 168 27.69 34.96 -10.75
N LEU A 169 27.06 36.11 -11.03
CA LEU A 169 25.63 36.18 -11.27
C LEU A 169 25.25 35.37 -12.50
N SER A 170 26.01 35.44 -13.60
CA SER A 170 25.72 34.60 -14.76
C SER A 170 25.93 33.12 -14.45
N LYS A 171 26.86 32.70 -13.58
CA LYS A 171 27.03 31.31 -13.15
C LYS A 171 25.87 30.78 -12.29
N LEU A 172 25.37 31.59 -11.34
CA LEU A 172 24.18 31.26 -10.53
C LEU A 172 22.88 31.29 -11.37
N PHE A 173 22.82 32.17 -12.38
CA PHE A 173 21.75 32.17 -13.39
C PHE A 173 21.93 31.12 -14.49
N ALA A 174 23.14 30.59 -14.69
CA ALA A 174 23.53 29.57 -15.66
C ALA A 174 23.50 28.14 -15.12
N VAL A 175 22.91 27.90 -13.94
CA VAL A 175 22.11 26.67 -13.81
C VAL A 175 21.05 26.76 -14.89
N SER A 176 21.37 26.18 -16.05
CA SER A 176 20.64 26.40 -17.28
C SER A 176 19.19 25.99 -17.05
N ILE A 177 18.26 26.74 -17.61
CA ILE A 177 16.84 26.38 -17.60
C ILE A 177 16.69 24.94 -18.13
N THR A 178 17.51 24.57 -19.12
CA THR A 178 17.62 23.20 -19.64
C THR A 178 17.99 22.19 -18.55
N ASN A 179 18.96 22.48 -17.67
CA ASN A 179 19.33 21.60 -16.56
C ASN A 179 18.21 21.50 -15.51
N LEU A 180 17.46 22.58 -15.25
CA LEU A 180 16.29 22.55 -14.37
C LEU A 180 15.16 21.68 -14.96
N TYR A 181 14.87 21.85 -16.25
CA TYR A 181 13.90 20.98 -16.94
C TYR A 181 14.37 19.53 -17.01
N LEU A 182 15.67 19.29 -17.22
CA LEU A 182 16.26 17.95 -17.21
C LEU A 182 16.11 17.30 -15.83
N ALA A 183 16.47 18.02 -14.76
CA ALA A 183 16.32 17.56 -13.39
C ALA A 183 14.85 17.33 -13.03
N GLY A 184 13.96 18.27 -13.35
CA GLY A 184 12.52 18.14 -13.12
C GLY A 184 11.92 16.95 -13.87
N THR A 185 12.34 16.72 -15.11
CA THR A 185 11.92 15.57 -15.91
C THR A 185 12.43 14.25 -15.32
N ALA A 186 13.69 14.19 -14.88
CA ALA A 186 14.24 13.00 -14.22
C ALA A 186 13.50 12.67 -12.91
N ILE A 187 13.21 13.69 -12.09
CA ILE A 187 12.43 13.53 -10.85
C ILE A 187 11.01 13.07 -11.17
N ALA A 188 10.36 13.68 -12.17
CA ALA A 188 9.01 13.28 -12.59
C ALA A 188 8.96 11.85 -13.13
N ALA A 189 9.95 11.43 -13.92
CA ALA A 189 10.05 10.06 -14.41
C ALA A 189 10.23 9.06 -13.26
N TYR A 190 11.07 9.38 -12.28
CA TYR A 190 11.25 8.56 -11.09
C TYR A 190 9.98 8.48 -10.24
N ALA A 191 9.27 9.61 -10.07
CA ALA A 191 7.98 9.63 -9.40
C ALA A 191 6.99 8.69 -10.10
N LEU A 192 6.83 8.79 -11.42
CA LEU A 192 5.92 7.93 -12.18
C LEU A 192 6.24 6.45 -12.00
N LEU A 193 7.52 6.07 -11.97
CA LEU A 193 7.96 4.71 -11.70
C LEU A 193 7.44 4.23 -10.33
N GLU A 194 7.66 5.00 -9.27
CA GLU A 194 7.17 4.66 -7.94
C GLU A 194 5.64 4.61 -7.84
N GLY A 195 4.95 5.51 -8.56
CA GLY A 195 3.50 5.49 -8.65
C GLY A 195 2.97 4.20 -9.28
N VAL A 196 3.62 3.74 -10.36
CA VAL A 196 3.29 2.46 -11.00
C VAL A 196 3.55 1.28 -10.05
N GLU A 197 4.67 1.27 -9.34
CA GLU A 197 4.97 0.24 -8.32
C GLU A 197 3.92 0.24 -7.19
N ALA A 198 3.54 1.41 -6.68
CA ALA A 198 2.52 1.55 -5.64
C ALA A 198 1.18 0.94 -6.10
N VAL A 199 0.76 1.23 -7.32
CA VAL A 199 -0.48 0.68 -7.92
C VAL A 199 -0.38 -0.83 -8.15
N GLY A 200 0.79 -1.34 -8.56
CA GLY A 200 1.04 -2.76 -8.75
C GLY A 200 0.96 -3.55 -7.44
N LEU A 201 1.63 -3.06 -6.40
CA LEU A 201 1.64 -3.65 -5.06
C LEU A 201 0.27 -3.57 -4.39
N TRP A 202 -0.46 -2.48 -4.60
CA TRP A 202 -1.83 -2.33 -4.07
C TRP A 202 -2.79 -3.37 -4.62
N GLN A 203 -2.64 -3.74 -5.89
CA GLN A 203 -3.41 -4.80 -6.55
C GLN A 203 -2.94 -6.22 -6.20
N GLY A 204 -1.87 -6.37 -5.40
CA GLY A 204 -1.29 -7.66 -5.06
C GLY A 204 -0.61 -8.35 -6.24
N ARG A 205 -0.30 -7.64 -7.34
CA ARG A 205 0.46 -8.19 -8.46
C ARG A 205 1.94 -8.20 -8.09
N ARG A 206 2.50 -9.38 -7.81
CA ARG A 206 3.94 -9.58 -7.65
C ARG A 206 4.57 -9.74 -9.04
N TRP A 207 5.29 -8.72 -9.51
CA TRP A 207 5.89 -8.73 -10.86
C TRP A 207 7.11 -9.68 -10.97
N ALA A 208 7.39 -10.47 -9.93
CA ALA A 208 8.56 -11.37 -9.84
C ALA A 208 8.19 -12.85 -9.65
N GLU A 209 6.92 -13.23 -9.82
CA GLU A 209 6.50 -14.64 -9.88
C GLU A 209 6.06 -14.98 -11.32
N TYR A 210 7.03 -15.04 -12.23
CA TYR A 210 6.94 -15.72 -13.53
C TYR A 210 8.27 -16.42 -13.82
#